data_AF-A0A7X0MEQ0-F1
#
_entry.id   AF-A0A7X0MEQ0-F1
#
_cell.length_a   1.000
_cell.length_b   1.000
_cell.length_c   1.000
_cell.angle_alpha   90.00
_cell.angle_beta   90.00
_cell.angle_gamma   90.00
#
_symmetry.space_group_name_H-M   'P 1'
#
loop_
_entity.id
_entity.type
_entity.pdbx_description
1 polymer ?
#
loop_
_entity_poly.entity_id
_entity_poly.type
_entity_poly.pdbx_seq_one_letter_code
_entity_poly.pdbx_strand_id
1 'polypeptide(L)' 'MLDRARAHDPGFEDIAIAATAAAHGLTVLTANERHFEPLGVPLANPLKQLPIIQ' A
#
# COMPACT_ATOMS: atom_id res chain seq x y z
N MET A 1 -6.69 -16.39 18.84
CA MET A 1 -5.26 -16.24 18.47
C MET A 1 -5.24 -15.68 17.07
N LEU A 2 -5.07 -14.36 16.90
CA LEU A 2 -4.97 -13.75 15.56
C LEU A 2 -3.60 -14.07 14.99
N ASP A 3 -3.61 -14.69 13.82
CA ASP A 3 -2.44 -15.23 13.13
C ASP A 3 -1.53 -14.08 12.66
N ARG A 4 -0.46 -13.81 13.42
CA ARG A 4 0.51 -12.72 13.12
C ARG A 4 1.34 -13.01 11.86
N ALA A 5 1.34 -14.24 11.35
CA ALA A 5 2.11 -14.64 10.17
C ALA A 5 1.53 -14.06 8.87
N ARG A 6 0.20 -13.96 8.75
CA ARG A 6 -0.46 -13.27 7.61
C ARG A 6 -0.20 -11.76 7.60
N ALA A 7 0.41 -11.22 8.65
CA ALA A 7 0.68 -9.80 8.73
C ALA A 7 1.96 -9.35 8.03
N HIS A 8 2.81 -10.29 7.62
CA HIS A 8 4.15 -10.01 7.10
C HIS A 8 4.33 -10.33 5.61
N ASP A 9 3.43 -11.09 4.99
CA ASP A 9 3.56 -11.45 3.59
C ASP A 9 2.47 -10.71 2.77
N PRO A 10 2.84 -9.80 1.86
CA PRO A 10 1.86 -9.12 1.02
C PRO A 10 1.16 -10.13 0.13
N GLY A 11 -0.16 -9.99 0.01
CA GLY A 11 -0.93 -10.80 -0.94
C GLY A 11 -0.51 -10.51 -2.38
N PHE A 12 -0.80 -11.43 -3.30
CA PHE A 12 -0.58 -11.19 -4.73
C PHE A 12 -1.28 -9.91 -5.20
N GLU A 13 -2.43 -9.61 -4.62
CA GLU A 13 -3.24 -8.42 -4.89
C GLU A 13 -2.49 -7.14 -4.50
N ASP A 14 -1.88 -7.10 -3.31
CA ASP A 14 -1.10 -5.96 -2.83
C ASP A 14 0.12 -5.74 -3.75
N ILE A 15 0.79 -6.81 -4.15
CA ILE A 15 1.91 -6.78 -5.10
C ILE A 15 1.47 -6.24 -6.46
N ALA A 16 0.35 -6.73 -7.01
CA ALA A 16 -0.15 -6.32 -8.32
C ALA A 16 -0.55 -4.82 -8.32
N ILE A 17 -1.19 -4.35 -7.25
CA ILE A 17 -1.54 -2.93 -7.07
C ILE A 17 -0.26 -2.09 -6.99
N ALA A 18 0.69 -2.47 -6.14
CA ALA A 18 1.95 -1.74 -5.97
C ALA A 18 2.76 -1.69 -7.27
N ALA A 19 2.91 -2.82 -7.96
CA ALA A 19 3.61 -2.90 -9.24
C ALA A 19 2.96 -2.01 -10.31
N THR A 20 1.63 -1.97 -10.35
CA THR A 20 0.89 -1.06 -11.25
C THR A 20 1.19 0.39 -10.91
N ALA A 21 1.11 0.78 -9.64
CA ALA A 21 1.41 2.14 -9.22
C ALA A 21 2.86 2.54 -9.57
N ALA A 22 3.83 1.66 -9.33
CA ALA A 22 5.22 1.88 -9.67
C ALA A 22 5.45 2.04 -11.17
N ALA A 23 4.82 1.19 -12.00
CA ALA A 23 4.94 1.23 -13.46
C ALA A 23 4.38 2.52 -14.07
N HIS A 24 3.44 3.18 -13.38
CA HIS A 24 2.74 4.36 -13.87
C HIS A 24 3.07 5.66 -13.10
N GLY A 25 3.98 5.62 -12.13
CA GLY A 25 4.34 6.80 -11.32
C GLY A 25 3.19 7.31 -10.44
N LEU A 26 2.36 6.40 -9.93
CA LEU A 26 1.19 6.73 -9.10
C LEU A 26 1.49 6.55 -7.59
N THR A 27 0.68 7.21 -6.78
CA THR A 27 0.62 7.01 -5.33
C THR A 27 -0.53 6.09 -4.97
N VAL A 28 -0.26 5.06 -4.16
CA VAL A 28 -1.30 4.18 -3.62
C VAL A 28 -2.01 4.91 -2.48
N LEU A 29 -3.34 5.01 -2.57
CA LEU A 29 -4.18 5.48 -1.46
C LEU A 29 -4.79 4.29 -0.73
N THR A 30 -4.41 4.08 0.53
CA THR A 30 -4.92 2.95 1.32
C THR A 30 -4.90 3.22 2.81
N ALA A 31 -5.84 2.63 3.53
CA ALA A 31 -5.81 2.58 5.00
C ALA A 31 -4.99 1.38 5.53
N ASN A 32 -4.63 0.41 4.68
CA ASN A 32 -3.90 -0.81 5.05
C ASN A 32 -2.39 -0.65 4.85
N GLU A 33 -1.81 0.42 5.39
CA GLU A 33 -0.44 0.86 5.08
C GLU A 33 0.60 -0.26 5.24
N ARG A 34 0.50 -1.03 6.33
CA ARG A 34 1.39 -2.17 6.65
C ARG A 34 1.52 -3.24 5.55
N HIS A 35 0.56 -3.36 4.62
CA HIS A 35 0.68 -4.32 3.51
C HIS A 35 1.52 -3.77 2.36
N PHE A 36 1.62 -2.44 2.25
CA PHE A 36 2.28 -1.75 1.15
C PHE A 36 3.64 -1.15 1.55
N GLU A 37 3.87 -0.89 2.84
CA GLU A 37 5.15 -0.39 3.38
C GLU A 37 6.38 -1.21 2.89
N PRO A 38 6.36 -2.56 2.88
CA PRO A 38 7.50 -3.34 2.39
C PRO A 38 7.69 -3.29 0.87
N LEU A 39 6.68 -2.85 0.11
CA LEU A 39 6.68 -2.86 -1.36
C LEU A 39 7.32 -1.60 -1.97
N GLY A 40 7.65 -0.59 -1.15
CA GLY A 40 8.47 0.55 -1.56
C GLY A 40 7.81 1.54 -2.53
N VAL A 41 6.48 1.54 -2.63
CA VAL A 41 5.73 2.47 -3.49
C VAL A 41 5.28 3.73 -2.72
N PRO A 42 5.10 4.88 -3.38
CA PRO A 42 4.52 6.05 -2.74
C PRO A 42 3.13 5.73 -2.17
N LEU A 43 2.92 6.11 -0.92
CA LEU A 43 1.75 5.71 -0.14
C LEU A 43 1.16 6.93 0.58
N ALA A 44 -0.17 7.05 0.59
CA ALA A 44 -0.86 7.96 1.49
C ALA A 44 -2.13 7.32 2.06
N ASN A 45 -2.39 7.57 3.35
CA ASN A 45 -3.62 7.12 3.99
C ASN A 45 -4.66 8.25 3.99
N PRO A 46 -5.69 8.19 3.12
CA PRO A 46 -6.68 9.27 2.98
C PRO A 46 -7.54 9.46 4.23
N LEU A 47 -7.57 8.49 5.16
CA LEU A 47 -8.27 8.61 6.43
C LEU A 47 -7.47 9.39 7.48
N LYS A 48 -6.14 9.54 7.29
CA LYS A 48 -5.28 10.40 8.10
C LYS A 48 -5.21 11.81 7.50
N GLN A 49 -4.92 11.89 6.21
CA GLN A 49 -4.78 13.14 5.48
C GLN A 49 -4.91 12.88 3.97
N LEU A 50 -5.67 13.73 3.27
CA LEU A 50 -5.70 13.69 1.82
C LEU A 50 -4.40 14.25 1.23
N PRO A 51 -3.82 13.62 0.20
CA PRO A 51 -2.69 14.19 -0.51
C PRO A 51 -3.11 15.51 -1.17
N ILE A 52 -2.21 16.49 -1.16
CA ILE A 52 -2.41 17.72 -1.91
C ILE A 52 -2.24 17.37 -3.39
N ILE A 53 -3.33 17.41 -4.15
CA ILE A 53 -3.28 17.25 -5.60
C ILE A 53 -2.72 18.57 -6.17
N GLN A 54 -1.59 18.49 -6.88
CA GLN A 54 -1.04 19.61 -7.63
C GLN A 54 -1.80 19.83 -8.94
#